data_AF-A0A7S2XGJ1-F1
#
_entry.id   AF-A0A7S2XGJ1-F1
#
_cell.length_a   1.000
_cell.length_b   1.000
_cell.length_c   1.000
_cell.angle_alpha   90.00
_cell.angle_beta   90.00
_cell.angle_gamma   90.00
#
_symmetry.space_group_name_H-M   'P 1'
#
loop_
_entity.id
_entity.type
_entity.pdbx_description
1 polymer ?
#
loop_
_entity_poly.entity_id
_entity_poly.type
_entity_poly.pdbx_seq_one_letter_code
_entity_poly.pdbx_strand_id
1 'polypeptide(L)'
;EWLLTCPSKTSVQMSRSLACGLGAAAVAVAAARLYLKSFGSKGGNTSANGVRAEKDKGFSIAVGASGSVASVKVPDIVSQFLDEGIRVDLILTGPADFFLHVDYRGTRPIDKIEALLKIRGHDGTPMLRVYRDEDEWKRYKKVDDEVVHIELAKRNKALVIAPLSAKTLGSIALGLSSNLLTCVVRAWYYDLDPYDGQPPQSLDAKNGEGARVCGQVENDQKGEGAGGGDCSGGSFDQTRPIVAAPAMNTYMWHQRITQTHLKTLRSRSVVIVDPAKQKLACGDYGKGAMAGPSTIVQATLEALGIPKANEQ
;
A
#
# COMPACT_ATOMS: atom_id res chain seq x y z
N GLU A 1 8.97 -2.70 -55.97
CA GLU A 1 10.05 -3.68 -55.74
C GLU A 1 10.28 -3.77 -54.23
N TRP A 2 9.98 -4.82 -53.46
CA TRP A 2 9.55 -6.18 -53.73
C TRP A 2 8.43 -6.53 -52.72
N LEU A 3 7.24 -6.80 -53.24
CA LEU A 3 6.19 -7.61 -52.63
C LEU A 3 6.54 -9.07 -52.92
N LEU A 4 6.58 -9.93 -51.90
CA LEU A 4 6.50 -11.38 -52.08
C LEU A 4 5.41 -11.94 -51.18
N THR A 5 4.21 -11.95 -51.75
CA THR A 5 3.20 -12.98 -51.53
C THR A 5 3.71 -14.34 -52.01
N CYS A 6 3.40 -15.41 -51.28
CA CYS A 6 3.13 -16.70 -51.93
C CYS A 6 2.07 -17.50 -51.15
N PRO A 7 1.06 -18.09 -51.82
CA PRO A 7 -0.13 -18.71 -51.22
C PRO A 7 -0.13 -20.25 -51.31
N SER A 8 -1.00 -20.91 -50.52
CA SER A 8 -1.84 -22.10 -50.86
C SER A 8 -2.29 -22.78 -49.55
N LYS A 9 -3.56 -22.73 -49.14
CA LYS A 9 -4.67 -23.64 -49.49
C LYS A 9 -4.33 -25.14 -49.48
N THR A 10 -4.76 -25.82 -48.42
CA THR A 10 -5.56 -27.06 -48.53
C THR A 10 -6.58 -27.12 -47.40
N SER A 11 -7.83 -27.03 -47.81
CA SER A 11 -9.05 -27.30 -47.07
C SER A 11 -9.29 -28.80 -46.96
N VAL A 12 -9.63 -29.29 -45.77
CA VAL A 12 -10.43 -30.52 -45.61
C VAL A 12 -11.63 -30.16 -44.74
N GLN A 13 -12.79 -30.09 -45.38
CA GLN A 13 -14.09 -30.22 -44.72
C GLN A 13 -14.24 -31.68 -44.28
N MET A 14 -14.71 -31.90 -43.05
CA MET A 14 -15.56 -33.05 -42.77
C MET A 14 -16.66 -32.67 -41.80
N SER A 15 -17.81 -33.26 -42.08
CA SER A 15 -19.17 -32.91 -41.73
C SER A 15 -19.59 -33.21 -40.30
N ARG A 16 -20.63 -32.48 -39.88
CA ARG A 16 -21.49 -32.63 -38.69
C ARG A 16 -21.79 -34.09 -38.27
N SER A 17 -21.85 -34.30 -36.95
CA SER A 17 -23.00 -34.98 -36.34
C SER A 17 -23.24 -34.51 -34.90
N LEU A 18 -24.52 -34.30 -34.60
CA LEU A 18 -25.08 -34.00 -33.29
C LEU A 18 -25.05 -35.24 -32.38
N ALA A 19 -25.15 -34.95 -31.08
CA ALA A 19 -25.55 -35.83 -29.97
C ALA A 19 -24.45 -36.71 -29.34
N CYS A 20 -23.97 -36.31 -28.17
CA CYS A 20 -24.35 -36.97 -26.91
C CYS A 20 -23.86 -36.10 -25.73
N GLY A 21 -24.81 -35.51 -25.00
CA GLY A 21 -24.55 -34.87 -23.72
C GLY A 21 -24.41 -35.90 -22.60
N LEU A 22 -23.94 -35.40 -21.44
CA LEU A 22 -23.88 -36.07 -20.14
C LEU A 22 -22.69 -37.03 -19.95
N GLY A 23 -21.54 -36.49 -19.53
CA GLY A 23 -20.43 -37.33 -19.05
C GLY A 23 -19.20 -36.61 -18.49
N ALA A 24 -18.89 -35.39 -18.95
CA ALA A 24 -17.63 -34.73 -18.58
C ALA A 24 -17.65 -34.00 -17.22
N ALA A 25 -18.83 -33.68 -16.67
CA ALA A 25 -18.94 -32.95 -15.40
C ALA A 25 -18.62 -33.81 -14.16
N ALA A 26 -18.70 -35.14 -14.25
CA ALA A 26 -18.50 -36.02 -13.09
C ALA A 26 -17.02 -36.29 -12.78
N VAL A 27 -16.14 -36.28 -13.79
CA VAL A 27 -14.71 -36.63 -13.61
C VAL A 27 -13.89 -35.45 -13.08
N ALA A 28 -14.23 -34.21 -13.45
CA ALA A 28 -13.59 -33.01 -12.90
C ALA A 28 -13.92 -32.77 -11.41
N VAL A 29 -15.13 -33.15 -10.98
CA VAL A 29 -15.57 -33.02 -9.57
C VAL A 29 -14.90 -34.07 -8.67
N ALA A 30 -14.57 -35.25 -9.18
CA ALA A 30 -13.90 -36.31 -8.41
C ALA A 30 -12.43 -35.99 -8.12
N ALA A 31 -11.70 -35.41 -9.09
CA ALA A 31 -10.30 -35.00 -8.89
C ALA A 31 -10.19 -33.80 -7.93
N ALA A 32 -11.12 -32.84 -8.01
CA ALA A 32 -11.19 -31.72 -7.07
C ALA A 32 -11.52 -32.18 -5.63
N ARG A 33 -12.33 -33.24 -5.47
CA ARG A 33 -12.66 -33.82 -4.15
C ARG A 33 -11.50 -34.59 -3.51
N LEU A 34 -10.59 -35.17 -4.28
CA LEU A 34 -9.41 -35.85 -3.74
C LEU A 34 -8.29 -34.88 -3.38
N TYR A 35 -8.16 -33.75 -4.08
CA TYR A 35 -7.17 -32.71 -3.75
C TYR A 35 -7.54 -31.95 -2.45
N LEU A 36 -8.83 -31.77 -2.17
CA LEU A 36 -9.33 -31.13 -0.95
C LEU A 36 -9.19 -31.98 0.33
N LYS A 37 -8.86 -33.28 0.23
CA LYS A 37 -8.65 -34.15 1.40
C LYS A 37 -7.20 -34.19 1.90
N SER A 38 -6.24 -33.63 1.16
CA SER A 38 -4.83 -33.59 1.56
C SER A 38 -4.47 -32.39 2.45
N PHE A 39 -5.35 -31.40 2.58
CA PHE A 39 -5.20 -30.30 3.53
C PHE A 39 -6.24 -30.45 4.64
N GLY A 40 -5.99 -31.39 5.53
CA GLY A 40 -6.58 -31.32 6.86
C GLY A 40 -6.00 -30.12 7.60
N SER A 41 -6.84 -29.13 7.93
CA SER A 41 -7.08 -28.70 9.32
C SER A 41 -7.69 -27.29 9.38
N LYS A 42 -8.90 -27.21 9.96
CA LYS A 42 -9.68 -26.05 10.45
C LYS A 42 -10.16 -25.06 9.35
N GLY A 43 -11.43 -24.95 8.99
CA GLY A 43 -12.64 -24.89 9.81
C GLY A 43 -12.99 -23.43 10.13
N GLY A 44 -13.86 -22.77 9.33
CA GLY A 44 -14.46 -21.48 9.68
C GLY A 44 -14.63 -20.46 8.54
N ASN A 45 -15.57 -20.68 7.61
CA ASN A 45 -15.87 -19.69 6.55
C ASN A 45 -16.93 -18.65 6.96
N THR A 46 -17.20 -18.51 8.25
CA THR A 46 -18.15 -17.53 8.83
C THR A 46 -17.55 -16.63 9.92
N SER A 47 -16.22 -16.56 10.08
CA SER A 47 -15.59 -15.90 11.23
C SER A 47 -14.49 -14.86 10.93
N ALA A 48 -13.88 -14.81 9.73
CA ALA A 48 -12.74 -13.92 9.49
C ALA A 48 -13.11 -12.42 9.35
N ASN A 49 -14.21 -12.08 8.66
CA ASN A 49 -14.59 -10.68 8.46
C ASN A 49 -15.17 -10.03 9.72
N GLY A 50 -15.86 -10.79 10.58
CA GLY A 50 -16.35 -10.31 11.88
C GLY A 50 -15.22 -10.01 12.86
N VAL A 51 -14.20 -10.90 12.91
CA VAL A 51 -13.01 -10.72 13.77
C VAL A 51 -12.18 -9.49 13.36
N ARG A 52 -12.12 -9.17 12.07
CA ARG A 52 -11.44 -7.95 11.56
C ARG A 52 -12.12 -6.66 12.01
N ALA A 53 -13.46 -6.65 12.04
CA ALA A 53 -14.24 -5.48 12.48
C ALA A 53 -14.12 -5.23 13.99
N GLU A 54 -13.97 -6.29 14.78
CA GLU A 54 -13.83 -6.24 16.24
C GLU A 54 -12.44 -5.77 16.72
N LYS A 55 -11.41 -5.89 15.87
CA LYS A 55 -10.03 -5.46 16.14
C LYS A 55 -9.69 -4.05 15.64
N ASP A 56 -10.67 -3.28 15.17
CA ASP A 56 -10.43 -1.97 14.56
C ASP A 56 -9.71 -1.01 15.52
N LYS A 57 -8.47 -0.63 15.16
CA LYS A 57 -7.62 0.27 15.96
C LYS A 57 -7.98 1.75 15.78
N GLY A 58 -8.94 2.07 14.90
CA GLY A 58 -9.47 3.43 14.72
C GLY A 58 -8.57 4.40 13.94
N PHE A 59 -7.46 3.94 13.38
CA PHE A 59 -6.58 4.74 12.53
C PHE A 59 -6.34 4.09 11.16
N SER A 60 -5.87 4.88 10.20
CA SER A 60 -5.55 4.42 8.86
C SER A 60 -4.08 4.60 8.48
N ILE A 61 -3.65 3.79 7.51
CA ILE A 61 -2.37 3.92 6.80
C ILE A 61 -2.61 4.03 5.30
N ALA A 62 -1.71 4.75 4.63
CA ALA A 62 -1.71 4.81 3.17
C ALA A 62 -0.81 3.69 2.63
N VAL A 63 -1.29 2.93 1.66
CA VAL A 63 -0.50 1.91 0.94
C VAL A 63 -0.44 2.31 -0.52
N GLY A 64 0.72 2.72 -1.01
CA GLY A 64 1.00 3.01 -2.40
C GLY A 64 1.55 1.80 -3.15
N ALA A 65 0.94 1.43 -4.27
CA ALA A 65 1.49 0.45 -5.20
C ALA A 65 1.97 1.12 -6.49
N SER A 66 3.18 0.81 -6.93
CA SER A 66 3.75 1.33 -8.18
C SER A 66 3.99 0.23 -9.23
N GLY A 67 4.44 0.60 -10.43
CA GLY A 67 4.54 -0.31 -11.57
C GLY A 67 5.64 -1.37 -11.43
N SER A 68 5.31 -2.52 -10.84
CA SER A 68 6.17 -3.71 -10.77
C SER A 68 5.32 -4.97 -10.80
N VAL A 69 5.85 -6.09 -11.31
CA VAL A 69 5.15 -7.39 -11.28
C VAL A 69 4.79 -7.80 -9.85
N ALA A 70 5.54 -7.32 -8.85
CA ALA A 70 5.23 -7.56 -7.44
C ALA A 70 3.88 -6.97 -6.99
N SER A 71 3.24 -6.10 -7.78
CA SER A 71 1.90 -5.54 -7.48
C SER A 71 0.82 -6.62 -7.34
N VAL A 72 1.03 -7.81 -7.92
CA VAL A 72 0.13 -8.96 -7.71
C VAL A 72 0.01 -9.39 -6.24
N LYS A 73 0.98 -9.00 -5.39
CA LYS A 73 1.00 -9.28 -3.94
C LYS A 73 0.37 -8.17 -3.08
N VAL A 74 -0.02 -7.05 -3.67
CA VAL A 74 -0.69 -5.94 -2.96
C VAL A 74 -1.94 -6.40 -2.20
N PRO A 75 -2.82 -7.27 -2.75
CA PRO A 75 -3.98 -7.74 -1.99
C PRO A 75 -3.59 -8.49 -0.71
N ASP A 76 -2.47 -9.22 -0.72
CA ASP A 76 -2.00 -9.97 0.44
C ASP A 76 -1.42 -9.03 1.51
N ILE A 77 -0.74 -7.94 1.11
CA ILE A 77 -0.28 -6.88 2.02
C ILE A 77 -1.48 -6.19 2.67
N VAL A 78 -2.46 -5.79 1.87
CA VAL A 78 -3.68 -5.13 2.36
C VAL A 78 -4.44 -6.05 3.30
N SER A 79 -4.61 -7.33 2.95
CA SER A 79 -5.27 -8.30 3.83
C SER A 79 -4.61 -8.38 5.20
N GLN A 80 -3.28 -8.43 5.26
CA GLN A 80 -2.56 -8.51 6.54
C GLN A 80 -2.72 -7.25 7.40
N PHE A 81 -2.75 -6.06 6.81
CA PHE A 81 -3.06 -4.84 7.58
C PHE A 81 -4.51 -4.84 8.10
N LEU A 82 -5.45 -5.34 7.30
CA LEU A 82 -6.84 -5.50 7.74
C LEU A 82 -6.99 -6.55 8.84
N ASP A 83 -6.20 -7.63 8.80
CA ASP A 83 -6.13 -8.65 9.87
C ASP A 83 -5.63 -8.07 11.20
N GLU A 84 -4.75 -7.06 11.13
CA GLU A 84 -4.26 -6.28 12.27
C GLU A 84 -5.24 -5.19 12.75
N GLY A 85 -6.42 -5.08 12.10
CA GLY A 85 -7.44 -4.09 12.42
C GLY A 85 -7.08 -2.66 12.00
N ILE A 86 -6.16 -2.50 11.05
CA ILE A 86 -5.71 -1.20 10.55
C ILE A 86 -6.46 -0.86 9.26
N ARG A 87 -7.04 0.34 9.18
CA ARG A 87 -7.70 0.82 7.95
C ARG A 87 -6.66 1.15 6.88
N VAL A 88 -6.97 0.84 5.62
CA VAL A 88 -6.05 1.02 4.50
C VAL A 88 -6.63 1.93 3.43
N ASP A 89 -5.93 3.01 3.13
CA ASP A 89 -6.12 3.81 1.94
C ASP A 89 -5.12 3.35 0.86
N LEU A 90 -5.58 2.53 -0.07
CA LEU A 90 -4.77 1.99 -1.17
C LEU A 90 -4.70 2.99 -2.33
N ILE A 91 -3.49 3.41 -2.70
CA ILE A 91 -3.20 4.31 -3.81
C ILE A 91 -2.53 3.51 -4.92
N LEU A 92 -3.14 3.48 -6.10
CA LEU A 92 -2.66 2.73 -7.26
C LEU A 92 -2.18 3.70 -8.33
N THR A 93 -0.93 3.55 -8.77
CA THR A 93 -0.51 4.19 -10.02
C THR A 93 -1.09 3.41 -11.21
N GLY A 94 -1.30 4.07 -12.36
CA GLY A 94 -1.82 3.41 -13.57
C GLY A 94 -1.11 2.07 -13.91
N PRO A 95 0.25 2.02 -13.92
CA PRO A 95 0.96 0.75 -14.13
C PRO A 95 0.74 -0.31 -13.05
N ALA A 96 0.51 0.08 -11.78
CA ALA A 96 0.21 -0.88 -10.72
C ALA A 96 -1.18 -1.49 -10.89
N ASP A 97 -2.17 -0.66 -11.23
CA ASP A 97 -3.55 -1.07 -11.51
C ASP A 97 -3.59 -2.12 -12.64
N PHE A 98 -2.79 -1.91 -13.70
CA PHE A 98 -2.65 -2.89 -14.79
C PHE A 98 -2.29 -4.30 -14.28
N PHE A 99 -1.27 -4.42 -13.42
CA PHE A 99 -0.84 -5.73 -12.90
C PHE A 99 -1.88 -6.42 -12.01
N LEU A 100 -2.86 -5.68 -11.46
CA LEU A 100 -3.94 -6.27 -10.68
C LEU A 100 -5.01 -6.94 -11.57
N HIS A 101 -5.12 -6.51 -12.83
CA HIS A 101 -6.07 -7.06 -13.79
C HIS A 101 -5.50 -8.22 -14.63
N VAL A 102 -4.17 -8.38 -14.66
CA VAL A 102 -3.51 -9.47 -15.38
C VAL A 102 -3.77 -10.81 -14.67
N ASP A 103 -4.01 -11.86 -15.46
CA ASP A 103 -4.10 -13.22 -14.94
C ASP A 103 -2.73 -13.66 -14.41
N TYR A 104 -2.68 -13.89 -13.10
CA TYR A 104 -1.53 -14.43 -12.41
C TYR A 104 -1.85 -15.81 -11.86
N ARG A 105 -1.34 -16.84 -12.55
CA ARG A 105 -1.48 -18.26 -12.18
C ARG A 105 -2.96 -18.73 -12.08
N GLY A 106 -3.81 -18.25 -12.98
CA GLY A 106 -5.23 -18.61 -13.05
C GLY A 106 -6.14 -17.78 -12.14
N THR A 107 -5.62 -16.67 -11.59
CA THR A 107 -6.36 -15.77 -10.70
C THR A 107 -6.01 -14.33 -10.98
N ARG A 108 -7.00 -13.42 -10.96
CA ARG A 108 -6.74 -11.98 -11.06
C ARG A 108 -6.62 -11.39 -9.65
N PRO A 109 -5.50 -10.72 -9.32
CA PRO A 109 -5.34 -10.10 -8.01
C PRO A 109 -6.45 -9.10 -7.63
N ILE A 110 -7.07 -8.44 -8.60
CA ILE A 110 -8.17 -7.49 -8.37
C ILE A 110 -9.38 -8.13 -7.68
N ASP A 111 -9.68 -9.40 -7.97
CA ASP A 111 -10.85 -10.09 -7.40
C ASP A 111 -10.73 -10.18 -5.86
N LYS A 112 -9.50 -10.31 -5.34
CA LYS A 112 -9.23 -10.24 -3.89
C LYS A 112 -9.49 -8.84 -3.33
N ILE A 113 -9.06 -7.78 -4.03
CA ILE A 113 -9.29 -6.40 -3.60
C ILE A 113 -10.79 -6.09 -3.55
N GLU A 114 -11.56 -6.53 -4.55
CA GLU A 114 -13.01 -6.38 -4.57
C GLU A 114 -13.71 -7.09 -3.41
N ALA A 115 -13.19 -8.25 -2.98
CA ALA A 115 -13.66 -8.92 -1.78
C ALA A 115 -13.33 -8.10 -0.51
N LEU A 116 -12.12 -7.56 -0.40
CA LEU A 116 -11.69 -6.75 0.75
C LEU A 116 -12.43 -5.41 0.85
N LEU A 117 -12.84 -4.82 -0.28
CA LEU A 117 -13.65 -3.59 -0.33
C LEU A 117 -15.01 -3.70 0.36
N LYS A 118 -15.51 -4.92 0.61
CA LYS A 118 -16.78 -5.17 1.29
C LYS A 118 -16.66 -5.14 2.81
N ILE A 119 -15.43 -5.17 3.35
CA ILE A 119 -15.18 -5.20 4.79
C ILE A 119 -15.48 -3.81 5.38
N ARG A 120 -16.15 -3.79 6.53
CA ARG A 120 -16.50 -2.58 7.29
C ARG A 120 -15.96 -2.72 8.71
N GLY A 121 -15.52 -1.60 9.28
CA GLY A 121 -15.13 -1.52 10.68
C GLY A 121 -16.36 -1.52 11.60
N HIS A 122 -16.12 -1.50 12.91
CA HIS A 122 -17.18 -1.46 13.91
C HIS A 122 -18.09 -0.22 13.77
N ASP A 123 -17.53 0.91 13.32
CA ASP A 123 -18.25 2.16 13.07
C ASP A 123 -18.99 2.20 11.72
N GLY A 124 -18.99 1.10 10.96
CA GLY A 124 -19.61 1.02 9.64
C GLY A 124 -18.80 1.69 8.53
N THR A 125 -17.62 2.24 8.82
CA THR A 125 -16.75 2.83 7.79
C THR A 125 -16.01 1.75 6.99
N PRO A 126 -15.68 2.00 5.70
CA PRO A 126 -14.90 1.05 4.91
C PRO A 126 -13.48 0.91 5.46
N MET A 127 -13.07 -0.35 5.68
CA MET A 127 -11.70 -0.62 6.13
C MET A 127 -10.68 -0.52 5.00
N LEU A 128 -11.13 -0.63 3.74
CA LEU A 128 -10.31 -0.43 2.54
C LEU A 128 -10.94 0.62 1.65
N ARG A 129 -10.16 1.63 1.26
CA ARG A 129 -10.49 2.60 0.21
C ARG A 129 -9.45 2.52 -0.89
N VAL A 130 -9.85 2.69 -2.14
CA VAL A 130 -8.94 2.63 -3.30
C VAL A 130 -8.98 3.94 -4.05
N TYR A 131 -7.80 4.47 -4.37
CA TYR A 131 -7.58 5.75 -5.03
C TYR A 131 -6.68 5.58 -6.24
N ARG A 132 -7.02 6.27 -7.33
CA ARG A 132 -6.26 6.34 -8.60
C ARG A 132 -5.96 7.80 -8.97
N ASP A 133 -5.13 8.01 -9.97
CA ASP A 133 -4.77 9.37 -10.42
C ASP A 133 -6.02 10.17 -10.86
N GLU A 134 -7.03 9.52 -11.45
CA GLU A 134 -8.26 10.20 -11.89
C GLU A 134 -9.16 10.63 -10.72
N ASP A 135 -8.98 10.04 -9.53
CA ASP A 135 -9.78 10.34 -8.34
C ASP A 135 -9.51 11.74 -7.78
N GLU A 136 -8.32 12.28 -8.05
CA GLU A 136 -7.89 13.62 -7.67
C GLU A 136 -8.79 14.69 -8.34
N TRP A 137 -8.96 14.57 -9.66
CA TRP A 137 -9.70 15.54 -10.47
C TRP A 137 -11.21 15.33 -10.47
N LYS A 138 -11.68 14.10 -10.17
CA LYS A 138 -13.13 13.83 -10.03
C LYS A 138 -13.75 14.51 -8.81
N ARG A 139 -12.96 14.66 -7.74
CA ARG A 139 -13.41 15.20 -6.45
C ARG A 139 -13.23 16.71 -6.33
N TYR A 140 -12.29 17.29 -7.08
CA TYR A 140 -12.02 18.72 -7.05
C TYR A 140 -12.78 19.47 -8.16
N LYS A 141 -13.91 20.11 -7.81
CA LYS A 141 -14.76 20.89 -8.73
C LYS A 141 -14.76 22.38 -8.40
N LYS A 142 -14.48 22.74 -7.15
CA LYS A 142 -14.42 24.12 -6.63
C LYS A 142 -13.18 24.30 -5.76
N VAL A 143 -12.78 25.56 -5.58
CA VAL A 143 -11.52 25.93 -4.91
C VAL A 143 -11.42 25.42 -3.46
N ASP A 144 -12.56 25.19 -2.80
CA ASP A 144 -12.64 24.70 -1.42
C ASP A 144 -12.87 23.18 -1.30
N ASP A 145 -12.92 22.46 -2.43
CA ASP A 145 -13.08 21.00 -2.39
C ASP A 145 -11.82 20.32 -1.85
N GLU A 146 -12.00 19.15 -1.24
CA GLU A 146 -10.91 18.37 -0.67
C GLU A 146 -9.88 17.97 -1.74
N VAL A 147 -8.62 18.37 -1.51
CA VAL A 147 -7.50 17.94 -2.34
C VAL A 147 -7.06 16.56 -1.87
N VAL A 148 -7.35 15.54 -2.68
CA VAL A 148 -7.22 14.12 -2.32
C VAL A 148 -5.84 13.76 -1.74
N HIS A 149 -4.74 14.23 -2.36
CA HIS A 149 -3.39 13.90 -1.88
C HIS A 149 -3.07 14.53 -0.52
N ILE A 150 -3.60 15.73 -0.24
CA ILE A 150 -3.43 16.41 1.05
C ILE A 150 -4.22 15.67 2.13
N GLU A 151 -5.46 15.29 1.84
CA GLU A 151 -6.30 14.55 2.80
C GLU A 151 -5.74 13.15 3.08
N LEU A 152 -5.19 12.48 2.08
CA LEU A 152 -4.47 11.22 2.27
C LEU A 152 -3.25 11.39 3.19
N ALA A 153 -2.49 12.48 3.04
CA ALA A 153 -1.35 12.76 3.91
C ALA A 153 -1.78 13.09 5.36
N LYS A 154 -2.84 13.89 5.54
CA LYS A 154 -3.38 14.25 6.86
C LYS A 154 -3.99 13.07 7.60
N ARG A 155 -4.76 12.22 6.91
CA ARG A 155 -5.53 11.15 7.53
C ARG A 155 -4.67 9.97 7.99
N ASN A 156 -3.59 9.67 7.27
CA ASN A 156 -2.86 8.42 7.45
C ASN A 156 -1.64 8.57 8.36
N LYS A 157 -1.46 7.63 9.29
CA LYS A 157 -0.37 7.64 10.28
C LYS A 157 0.98 7.16 9.72
N ALA A 158 0.97 6.35 8.67
CA ALA A 158 2.15 5.90 7.94
C ALA A 158 1.85 5.78 6.45
N LEU A 159 2.91 5.85 5.63
CA LEU A 159 2.85 5.59 4.19
C LEU A 159 3.72 4.39 3.85
N VAL A 160 3.12 3.35 3.28
CA VAL A 160 3.82 2.16 2.80
C VAL A 160 3.86 2.19 1.28
N ILE A 161 5.03 2.10 0.65
CA ILE A 161 5.15 2.01 -0.80
C ILE A 161 5.63 0.62 -1.18
N ALA A 162 4.71 -0.26 -1.57
CA ALA A 162 4.97 -1.66 -1.86
C ALA A 162 4.08 -2.18 -2.99
N PRO A 163 4.62 -2.43 -4.18
CA PRO A 163 6.03 -2.28 -4.57
C PRO A 163 6.45 -0.84 -4.86
N LEU A 164 7.73 -0.54 -4.61
CA LEU A 164 8.44 0.66 -5.09
C LEU A 164 9.26 0.31 -6.36
N SER A 165 8.75 0.73 -7.52
CA SER A 165 9.41 0.59 -8.82
C SER A 165 10.59 1.56 -8.94
N ALA A 166 11.54 1.26 -9.83
CA ALA A 166 12.68 2.16 -10.08
C ALA A 166 12.25 3.54 -10.58
N LYS A 167 11.16 3.62 -11.37
CA LYS A 167 10.58 4.88 -11.85
C LYS A 167 10.13 5.74 -10.65
N THR A 168 9.28 5.18 -9.81
CA THR A 168 8.75 5.89 -8.63
C THR A 168 9.86 6.24 -7.63
N LEU A 169 10.84 5.35 -7.44
CA LEU A 169 12.04 5.64 -6.64
C LEU A 169 12.78 6.88 -7.16
N GLY A 170 13.03 6.96 -8.46
CA GLY A 170 13.69 8.12 -9.06
C GLY A 170 12.86 9.40 -8.92
N SER A 171 11.55 9.33 -9.18
CA SER A 171 10.64 10.46 -9.00
C SER A 171 10.68 11.01 -7.58
N ILE A 172 10.56 10.13 -6.56
CA ILE A 172 10.59 10.55 -5.15
C ILE A 172 11.95 11.13 -4.76
N ALA A 173 13.05 10.48 -5.16
CA ALA A 173 14.40 10.96 -4.85
C ALA A 173 14.65 12.38 -5.38
N LEU A 174 14.19 12.65 -6.61
CA LEU A 174 14.32 13.94 -7.28
C LEU A 174 13.22 14.96 -6.89
N GLY A 175 12.25 14.57 -6.06
CA GLY A 175 11.16 15.46 -5.63
C GLY A 175 10.09 15.72 -6.70
N LEU A 176 9.96 14.85 -7.71
CA LEU A 176 8.94 14.95 -8.74
C LEU A 176 7.58 14.46 -8.21
N SER A 177 6.53 15.25 -8.45
CA SER A 177 5.14 14.98 -8.05
C SER A 177 4.22 14.96 -9.28
N SER A 178 4.30 13.88 -10.07
CA SER A 178 3.64 13.78 -11.38
C SER A 178 2.39 12.87 -11.38
N ASN A 179 2.04 12.28 -10.24
CA ASN A 179 0.86 11.42 -10.08
C ASN A 179 0.43 11.40 -8.61
N LEU A 180 -0.75 10.84 -8.31
CA LEU A 180 -1.34 10.89 -6.97
C LEU A 180 -0.39 10.37 -5.89
N LEU A 181 0.25 9.22 -6.13
CA LEU A 181 1.19 8.62 -5.18
C LEU A 181 2.39 9.54 -4.88
N THR A 182 3.00 10.12 -5.92
CA THR A 182 4.15 11.02 -5.74
C THR A 182 3.76 12.37 -5.15
N CYS A 183 2.55 12.87 -5.43
CA CYS A 183 1.97 14.03 -4.75
C CYS A 183 1.76 13.77 -3.25
N VAL A 184 1.21 12.61 -2.89
CA VAL A 184 1.05 12.21 -1.48
C VAL A 184 2.41 12.14 -0.78
N VAL A 185 3.42 11.52 -1.42
CA VAL A 185 4.78 11.50 -0.86
C VAL A 185 5.32 12.92 -0.71
N ARG A 186 5.13 13.82 -1.68
CA ARG A 186 5.66 15.19 -1.61
C ARG A 186 4.99 16.03 -0.51
N ALA A 187 3.72 15.78 -0.24
CA ALA A 187 2.93 16.42 0.82
C ALA A 187 3.05 15.73 2.18
N TRP A 188 3.84 14.67 2.30
CA TRP A 188 3.93 13.87 3.50
C TRP A 188 4.74 14.58 4.60
N TYR A 189 4.40 14.30 5.86
CA TYR A 189 5.06 14.88 7.03
C TYR A 189 6.33 14.10 7.40
N TYR A 190 7.34 14.18 6.54
CA TYR A 190 8.67 13.61 6.74
C TYR A 190 9.71 14.61 6.21
N ASP A 191 10.82 14.77 6.92
CA ASP A 191 11.96 15.59 6.46
C ASP A 191 11.56 17.04 6.08
N LEU A 192 10.79 17.70 6.95
CA LEU A 192 10.35 19.08 6.74
C LEU A 192 11.41 20.05 7.27
N ASP A 193 11.86 20.97 6.42
CA ASP A 193 12.61 22.13 6.88
C ASP A 193 11.69 22.99 7.77
N PRO A 194 12.17 23.44 8.95
CA PRO A 194 11.39 24.33 9.80
C PRO A 194 11.17 25.65 9.07
N TYR A 195 9.90 26.07 8.99
CA TYR A 195 9.53 27.35 8.40
C TYR A 195 9.86 28.47 9.40
N ASP A 196 10.77 29.37 9.06
CA ASP A 196 11.24 30.46 9.94
C ASP A 196 11.71 30.01 11.33
N GLY A 197 12.28 28.80 11.42
CA GLY A 197 12.71 28.20 12.69
C GLY A 197 11.57 27.69 13.56
N GLN A 198 10.32 27.73 13.09
CA GLN A 198 9.17 27.11 13.73
C GLN A 198 8.75 25.83 13.01
N PRO A 199 8.28 24.80 13.75
CA PRO A 199 7.72 23.61 13.13
C PRO A 199 6.46 23.97 12.33
N PRO A 200 6.21 23.32 11.19
CA PRO A 200 5.05 23.61 10.35
C PRO A 200 3.74 23.43 11.12
N GLN A 201 2.92 24.48 11.18
CA GLN A 201 1.63 24.50 11.89
C GLN A 201 0.62 23.51 11.29
N SER A 202 -0.26 22.96 12.12
CA SER A 202 -1.19 21.89 11.75
C SER A 202 -2.37 22.57 11.13
N LEU A 203 -2.82 22.01 10.03
CA LEU A 203 -4.07 22.41 9.41
C LEU A 203 -5.28 22.08 10.30
N ASP A 204 -5.08 21.32 11.38
CA ASP A 204 -6.09 20.97 12.38
C ASP A 204 -6.32 22.08 13.42
N ALA A 205 -5.48 23.13 13.45
CA ALA A 205 -5.65 24.29 14.32
C ALA A 205 -6.69 25.31 13.81
N LYS A 206 -7.61 24.90 12.93
CA LYS A 206 -8.79 25.71 12.60
C LYS A 206 -9.87 25.50 13.67
N ASN A 207 -9.60 26.03 14.87
CA ASN A 207 -10.58 26.53 15.84
C ASN A 207 -9.84 27.15 17.03
N GLY A 208 -9.42 28.42 16.89
CA GLY A 208 -9.70 29.44 17.90
C GLY A 208 -9.23 29.29 19.35
N GLU A 209 -8.31 28.40 19.71
CA GLU A 209 -7.65 28.45 21.01
C GLU A 209 -6.13 28.55 20.81
N GLY A 210 -5.62 29.75 21.07
CA GLY A 210 -4.23 30.09 20.85
C GLY A 210 -3.29 29.10 21.52
N ALA A 211 -2.35 28.57 20.74
CA ALA A 211 -1.15 27.98 21.27
C ALA A 211 -0.54 28.99 22.25
N ARG A 212 -0.72 28.77 23.55
CA ARG A 212 0.08 29.45 24.56
C ARG A 212 1.51 29.05 24.25
N VAL A 213 2.28 30.00 23.73
CA VAL A 213 3.73 29.96 23.80
C VAL A 213 4.07 29.66 25.26
N CYS A 214 4.56 28.45 25.52
CA CYS A 214 5.10 28.13 26.82
C CYS A 214 6.27 29.09 27.01
N GLY A 215 6.07 30.05 27.90
CA GLY A 215 6.94 31.20 28.08
C GLY A 215 8.37 30.77 28.34
N GLN A 216 9.28 31.60 27.86
CA GLN A 216 10.63 31.69 28.40
C GLN A 216 10.52 31.69 29.94
N VAL A 217 11.07 30.66 30.58
CA VAL A 217 11.19 30.63 32.02
C VAL A 217 12.34 31.56 32.37
N GLU A 218 12.01 32.82 32.65
CA GLU A 218 12.80 33.62 33.58
C GLU A 218 12.61 33.01 34.98
N ASN A 219 13.74 32.76 35.63
CA ASN A 219 13.80 32.26 36.99
C ASN A 219 13.12 33.24 37.94
N ASP A 220 12.09 32.79 38.65
CA ASP A 220 11.79 33.33 39.98
C ASP A 220 11.15 32.27 40.88
N GLN A 221 11.68 32.21 42.09
CA GLN A 221 11.33 31.25 43.14
C GLN A 221 9.98 31.61 43.80
N LYS A 222 9.11 30.61 44.01
CA LYS A 222 8.29 30.33 45.22
C LYS A 222 6.95 29.65 44.88
N GLY A 223 6.57 28.66 45.70
CA GLY A 223 5.17 28.41 46.07
C GLY A 223 4.57 27.07 45.63
N GLU A 224 4.23 26.23 46.60
CA GLU A 224 3.43 25.01 46.50
C GLU A 224 1.96 25.31 46.12
N GLY A 225 1.29 24.38 45.43
CA GLY A 225 -0.17 24.42 45.24
C GLY A 225 -0.70 23.51 44.14
N ALA A 226 -1.64 22.65 44.50
CA ALA A 226 -2.21 21.57 43.70
C ALA A 226 -3.13 22.00 42.53
N GLY A 227 -3.25 21.12 41.53
CA GLY A 227 -4.47 20.98 40.73
C GLY A 227 -4.32 21.06 39.21
N GLY A 228 -4.64 19.94 38.55
CA GLY A 228 -5.42 19.94 37.30
C GLY A 228 -4.67 20.12 35.97
N GLY A 229 -5.07 19.28 35.01
CA GLY A 229 -4.84 19.51 33.59
C GLY A 229 -3.95 18.46 32.96
N ASP A 230 -4.54 17.34 32.56
CA ASP A 230 -3.97 16.45 31.57
C ASP A 230 -3.65 17.27 30.31
N CYS A 231 -2.37 17.55 30.11
CA CYS A 231 -1.87 18.27 28.95
C CYS A 231 -1.72 17.27 27.80
N SER A 232 -2.81 16.64 27.38
CA SER A 232 -2.87 15.89 26.12
C SER A 232 -3.05 16.86 24.94
N GLY A 233 -2.24 17.92 24.91
CA GLY A 233 -2.14 18.85 23.80
C GLY A 233 -1.22 18.26 22.75
N GLY A 234 -1.76 17.90 21.58
CA GLY A 234 -1.02 17.29 20.49
C GLY A 234 0.19 18.14 20.08
N SER A 235 1.38 17.66 20.42
CA SER A 235 2.63 18.27 20.01
C SER A 235 2.88 18.00 18.52
N PHE A 236 3.48 18.98 17.84
CA PHE A 236 3.90 18.96 16.44
C PHE A 236 5.05 18.01 16.11
N ASP A 237 5.24 16.98 16.93
CA ASP A 237 6.41 16.12 16.93
C ASP A 237 6.28 14.88 16.03
N GLN A 238 5.14 14.69 15.36
CA GLN A 238 4.87 13.41 14.69
C GLN A 238 5.34 13.41 13.23
N THR A 239 6.65 13.29 13.04
CA THR A 239 7.17 12.74 11.77
C THR A 239 6.48 11.40 11.52
N ARG A 240 5.87 11.24 10.34
CA ARG A 240 5.10 10.02 10.01
C ARG A 240 5.96 9.12 9.14
N PRO A 241 6.20 7.87 9.54
CA PRO A 241 7.15 7.02 8.84
C PRO A 241 6.68 6.71 7.41
N ILE A 242 7.64 6.74 6.48
CA ILE A 242 7.48 6.17 5.15
C ILE A 242 8.26 4.87 5.09
N VAL A 243 7.59 3.76 4.77
CA VAL A 243 8.20 2.44 4.58
C VAL A 243 8.11 2.08 3.11
N ALA A 244 9.24 1.90 2.43
CA ALA A 244 9.27 1.59 1.01
C ALA A 244 9.93 0.22 0.75
N ALA A 245 9.31 -0.60 -0.10
CA ALA A 245 9.78 -1.92 -0.48
C ALA A 245 10.13 -1.96 -1.98
N PRO A 246 11.41 -1.73 -2.35
CA PRO A 246 11.85 -1.76 -3.74
C PRO A 246 11.57 -3.10 -4.43
N ALA A 247 11.10 -3.04 -5.67
CA ALA A 247 10.82 -4.21 -6.48
C ALA A 247 11.15 -3.96 -7.95
N MET A 248 12.31 -4.45 -8.41
CA MET A 248 12.82 -4.23 -9.76
C MET A 248 13.74 -5.37 -10.20
N ASN A 249 14.01 -5.46 -11.50
CA ASN A 249 14.96 -6.43 -12.02
C ASN A 249 16.37 -6.24 -11.41
N THR A 250 17.14 -7.31 -11.30
CA THR A 250 18.48 -7.30 -10.69
C THR A 250 19.45 -6.32 -11.34
N TYR A 251 19.45 -6.18 -12.67
CA TYR A 251 20.29 -5.18 -13.33
C TYR A 251 19.89 -3.76 -12.92
N MET A 252 18.59 -3.47 -12.86
CA MET A 252 18.10 -2.16 -12.38
C MET A 252 18.51 -1.92 -10.92
N TRP A 253 18.46 -2.95 -10.07
CA TRP A 253 18.88 -2.86 -8.67
C TRP A 253 20.36 -2.48 -8.54
N HIS A 254 21.23 -3.11 -9.34
CA HIS A 254 22.69 -2.87 -9.27
C HIS A 254 23.14 -1.58 -9.96
N GLN A 255 22.27 -0.85 -10.65
CA GLN A 255 22.61 0.44 -11.23
C GLN A 255 23.03 1.46 -10.16
N ARG A 256 24.07 2.24 -10.46
CA ARG A 256 24.57 3.29 -9.55
C ARG A 256 23.47 4.31 -9.23
N ILE A 257 22.64 4.67 -10.21
CA ILE A 257 21.52 5.60 -10.03
C ILE A 257 20.52 5.09 -8.97
N THR A 258 20.24 3.79 -8.94
CA THR A 258 19.36 3.18 -7.95
C THR A 258 19.96 3.29 -6.56
N GLN A 259 21.26 3.01 -6.42
CA GLN A 259 21.97 3.14 -5.15
C GLN A 259 22.00 4.60 -4.65
N THR A 260 22.18 5.56 -5.56
CA THR A 260 22.11 6.99 -5.23
C THR A 260 20.71 7.38 -4.74
N HIS A 261 19.66 7.01 -5.46
CA HIS A 261 18.28 7.31 -5.03
C HIS A 261 17.94 6.66 -3.68
N LEU A 262 18.35 5.40 -3.46
CA LEU A 262 18.16 4.73 -2.18
C LEU A 262 18.89 5.44 -1.04
N LYS A 263 20.11 5.93 -1.29
CA LYS A 263 20.87 6.73 -0.31
C LYS A 263 20.14 8.03 0.02
N THR A 264 19.61 8.74 -1.00
CA THR A 264 18.80 9.95 -0.80
C THR A 264 17.56 9.66 0.04
N LEU A 265 16.78 8.61 -0.27
CA LEU A 265 15.59 8.29 0.52
C LEU A 265 15.95 7.95 1.98
N ARG A 266 17.02 7.18 2.20
CA ARG A 266 17.50 6.86 3.55
C ARG A 266 17.95 8.09 4.33
N SER A 267 18.58 9.07 3.68
CA SER A 267 18.95 10.32 4.36
C SER A 267 17.75 11.19 4.73
N ARG A 268 16.60 11.00 4.08
CA ARG A 268 15.31 11.63 4.39
C ARG A 268 14.44 10.81 5.35
N SER A 269 15.05 9.95 6.16
CA SER A 269 14.36 9.10 7.15
C SER A 269 13.31 8.13 6.57
N VAL A 270 13.39 7.80 5.28
CA VAL A 270 12.55 6.75 4.69
C VAL A 270 13.11 5.37 5.03
N VAL A 271 12.27 4.51 5.61
CA VAL A 271 12.61 3.13 5.95
C VAL A 271 12.57 2.28 4.68
N ILE A 272 13.73 1.79 4.24
CA ILE A 272 13.83 0.92 3.06
C ILE A 272 13.83 -0.54 3.50
N VAL A 273 12.81 -1.29 3.10
CA VAL A 273 12.74 -2.75 3.26
C VAL A 273 13.47 -3.41 2.10
N ASP A 274 14.67 -3.90 2.37
CA ASP A 274 15.55 -4.45 1.35
C ASP A 274 14.93 -5.66 0.60
N PRO A 275 15.14 -5.76 -0.72
CA PRO A 275 14.56 -6.84 -1.53
C PRO A 275 15.21 -8.20 -1.22
N ALA A 276 14.41 -9.27 -1.35
CA ALA A 276 14.87 -10.64 -1.21
C ALA A 276 15.73 -11.08 -2.42
N LYS A 277 16.63 -12.05 -2.18
CA LYS A 277 17.33 -12.79 -3.23
C LYS A 277 16.47 -13.97 -3.67
N GLN A 278 15.83 -13.88 -4.83
CA GLN A 278 14.96 -14.93 -5.36
C GLN A 278 15.04 -14.98 -6.90
N LYS A 279 14.50 -16.05 -7.50
CA LYS A 279 14.29 -16.12 -8.95
C LYS A 279 13.23 -15.09 -9.35
N LEU A 280 13.58 -14.16 -10.22
CA LEU A 280 12.75 -13.06 -10.67
C LEU A 280 11.77 -13.49 -11.77
N ALA A 281 10.74 -12.67 -12.01
CA ALA A 281 9.75 -12.90 -13.08
C ALA A 281 10.37 -12.95 -14.48
N CYS A 282 11.54 -12.33 -14.68
CA CYS A 282 12.32 -12.39 -15.92
C CYS A 282 13.16 -13.68 -16.08
N GLY A 283 13.24 -14.53 -15.06
CA GLY A 283 14.03 -15.78 -15.08
C GLY A 283 15.40 -15.68 -14.38
N ASP A 284 15.92 -14.48 -14.14
CA ASP A 284 17.20 -14.25 -13.47
C ASP A 284 17.15 -14.62 -11.98
N TYR A 285 18.26 -15.11 -11.43
CA TYR A 285 18.45 -15.27 -9.98
C TYR A 285 19.27 -14.10 -9.43
N GLY A 286 18.69 -13.28 -8.54
CA GLY A 286 19.41 -12.13 -8.03
C GLY A 286 18.65 -11.33 -6.97
N LYS A 287 19.29 -10.28 -6.44
CA LYS A 287 18.68 -9.33 -5.52
C LYS A 287 17.78 -8.39 -6.33
N GLY A 288 16.55 -8.12 -5.87
CA GLY A 288 15.60 -7.25 -6.56
C GLY A 288 14.12 -7.65 -6.41
N ALA A 289 13.85 -8.87 -5.93
CA ALA A 289 12.50 -9.30 -5.62
C ALA A 289 11.96 -8.53 -4.40
N MET A 290 10.74 -8.00 -4.48
CA MET A 290 10.10 -7.36 -3.33
C MET A 290 10.16 -8.26 -2.09
N ALA A 291 10.40 -7.67 -0.92
CA ALA A 291 10.30 -8.37 0.35
C ALA A 291 8.92 -9.05 0.50
N GLY A 292 8.86 -10.08 1.35
CA GLY A 292 7.60 -10.78 1.62
C GLY A 292 6.57 -9.84 2.23
N PRO A 293 5.26 -9.99 1.93
CA PRO A 293 4.21 -9.16 2.50
C PRO A 293 4.30 -9.01 4.02
N SER A 294 4.55 -10.12 4.73
CA SER A 294 4.67 -10.12 6.20
C SER A 294 5.87 -9.33 6.72
N THR A 295 7.00 -9.33 5.99
CA THR A 295 8.16 -8.51 6.34
C THR A 295 7.85 -7.02 6.20
N ILE A 296 7.08 -6.62 5.18
CA ILE A 296 6.70 -5.22 4.93
C ILE A 296 5.73 -4.75 6.02
N VAL A 297 4.72 -5.57 6.32
CA VAL A 297 3.74 -5.29 7.38
C VAL A 297 4.45 -5.15 8.72
N GLN A 298 5.32 -6.10 9.06
CA GLN A 298 6.12 -6.05 10.29
C GLN A 298 6.97 -4.78 10.38
N ALA A 299 7.73 -4.44 9.33
CA ALA A 299 8.53 -3.22 9.31
C ALA A 299 7.67 -1.95 9.49
N THR A 300 6.43 -1.97 9.00
CA THR A 300 5.48 -0.87 9.18
C THR A 300 4.96 -0.79 10.61
N LEU A 301 4.63 -1.92 11.23
CA LEU A 301 4.20 -1.97 12.63
C LEU A 301 5.32 -1.52 13.57
N GLU A 302 6.56 -1.96 13.32
CA GLU A 302 7.75 -1.53 14.05
C GLU A 302 7.97 -0.02 13.91
N ALA A 303 7.86 0.53 12.70
CA ALA A 303 7.96 1.98 12.47
C ALA A 303 6.85 2.79 13.15
N LEU A 304 5.67 2.19 13.34
CA LEU A 304 4.55 2.78 14.08
C LEU A 304 4.65 2.57 15.61
N GLY A 305 5.65 1.83 16.11
CA GLY A 305 5.79 1.50 17.53
C GLY A 305 4.75 0.51 18.05
N ILE A 306 4.12 -0.27 17.17
CA ILE A 306 3.11 -1.26 17.56
C ILE A 306 3.81 -2.61 17.81
N PRO A 307 3.81 -3.13 19.06
CA PRO A 307 4.47 -4.40 19.38
C PRO A 307 3.78 -5.57 18.68
N LYS A 308 4.55 -6.63 18.41
CA LYS A 308 4.02 -7.85 17.80
C LYS A 308 3.06 -8.55 18.75
N ALA A 309 1.98 -9.09 18.21
CA ALA A 309 0.99 -9.87 18.97
C ALA A 309 1.53 -11.19 19.59
N ASN A 310 2.81 -11.53 19.41
CA ASN A 310 3.43 -12.80 19.85
C ASN A 310 4.64 -12.62 20.79
N GLU A 311 4.77 -11.48 21.48
CA GLU A 311 5.75 -11.29 22.57
C GLU A 311 5.04 -11.18 23.94
N GLN A 312 4.26 -12.21 24.29
CA GLN A 312 3.79 -12.50 25.65
C GLN A 312 3.98 -13.98 25.95
#